data_AF-A0A1G7DP52-F1
#
_entry.id   AF-A0A1G7DP52-F1
#
_cell.length_a   1.000
_cell.length_b   1.000
_cell.length_c   1.000
_cell.angle_alpha   90.00
_cell.angle_beta   90.00
_cell.angle_gamma   90.00
#
_symmetry.space_group_name_H-M   'P 1'
#
loop_
_entity.id
_entity.type
_entity.pdbx_description
1 polymer ?
#
loop_
_entity_poly.entity_id
_entity_poly.type
_entity_poly.pdbx_seq_one_letter_code
_entity_poly.pdbx_strand_id
1 'polypeptide(L)'
;MPNRTSLVAGATLSLSLIFSASVSTGQGATADLDAIRSDIAAIELEISEVEVSNGNYQGGALALIASLNLETLLLTKSVLEARLAAEESGAPIEIVVPAVQPDPALAGSILADIQTQQGNVDAAKAEADNSGGLMQALALTRYETEKLSLAQLRQAWFRAQYGIAFPTSGAPQAPTPIAQTEKTSLPDEVGLGVKTKPDWADPGHPEIDYDMEVFKQLAAGDFTIVGWWGIEHSRAALDDSPQVFAINVSDYGTGYSDHPSLKVLCHEGEARVIFDADSFIMGDFQSNTLPVTVRIGSDEAMPERWSKLTSNKGAGLFGAKAQDFIRRLVGEEKVFMRLTGDRGQLYDLSLKMDGSERVFDEVAGACQFSLLDLDREDYKAIQTILNAAGFDAGTPDGQWGPGSRNAMAGYQASVGLPETGAPDRATLVEMGILQ
;
A
#
# COMPACT_ATOMS: atom_id res chain seq x y z
N MET A 1 -60.17 -1.03 16.48
CA MET A 1 -59.91 -0.26 17.71
C MET A 1 -58.82 -0.99 18.49
N PRO A 2 -57.72 -0.34 18.89
CA PRO A 2 -56.68 0.07 17.95
C PRO A 2 -55.31 -0.57 18.21
N ASN A 3 -54.55 -0.63 17.11
CA ASN A 3 -53.10 -0.84 17.02
C ASN A 3 -52.34 0.11 17.96
N ARG A 4 -51.34 -0.42 18.68
CA ARG A 4 -50.27 0.37 19.27
C ARG A 4 -48.99 0.15 18.46
N THR A 5 -48.84 0.96 17.42
CA THR A 5 -47.54 1.39 16.89
C THR A 5 -46.78 2.06 18.03
N SER A 6 -45.73 1.41 18.54
CA SER A 6 -44.74 2.10 19.37
C SER A 6 -43.65 2.59 18.43
N LEU A 7 -43.73 3.86 18.04
CA LEU A 7 -42.58 4.64 17.63
C LEU A 7 -41.60 4.63 18.81
N VAL A 8 -40.49 3.90 18.70
CA VAL A 8 -39.31 4.19 19.51
C VAL A 8 -38.63 5.35 18.81
N ALA A 9 -39.01 6.57 19.20
CA ALA A 9 -38.21 7.76 18.94
C ALA A 9 -36.92 7.64 19.78
N GLY A 10 -35.90 7.02 19.20
CA GLY A 10 -34.54 7.13 19.70
C GLY A 10 -34.07 8.56 19.46
N ALA A 11 -34.03 9.36 20.52
CA ALA A 11 -33.40 10.67 20.47
C ALA A 11 -31.92 10.47 20.15
N THR A 12 -31.51 10.77 18.91
CA THR A 12 -30.12 10.93 18.53
C THR A 12 -29.56 12.15 19.26
N LEU A 13 -28.89 11.91 20.39
CA LEU A 13 -27.93 12.86 20.93
C LEU A 13 -26.77 12.92 19.92
N SER A 14 -26.78 13.93 19.06
CA SER A 14 -25.61 14.32 18.28
C SER A 14 -24.55 14.73 19.30
N LEU A 15 -23.65 13.81 19.64
CA LEU A 15 -22.53 14.10 20.51
C LEU A 15 -21.53 14.92 19.69
N SER A 16 -21.74 16.23 19.65
CA SER A 16 -20.69 17.15 19.27
C SER A 16 -19.56 16.94 20.27
N LEU A 17 -18.51 16.20 19.88
CA LEU A 17 -17.26 16.14 20.60
C LEU A 17 -16.73 17.57 20.69
N ILE A 18 -16.91 18.17 21.86
CA ILE A 18 -16.26 19.43 22.22
C ILE A 18 -14.79 19.04 22.43
N PHE A 19 -14.01 19.04 21.35
CA PHE A 19 -12.57 19.12 21.47
C PHE A 19 -12.27 20.47 22.12
N SER A 20 -11.94 20.46 23.41
CA SER A 20 -11.46 21.65 24.11
C SER A 20 -10.09 22.02 23.56
N ALA A 21 -10.06 22.79 22.47
CA ALA A 21 -8.86 23.49 22.01
C ALA A 21 -8.50 24.58 23.02
N SER A 22 -7.85 24.18 24.11
CA SER A 22 -7.18 25.12 25.01
C SER A 22 -5.78 25.35 24.45
N VAL A 23 -5.60 26.45 23.73
CA VAL A 23 -4.24 27.00 23.53
C VAL A 23 -3.76 27.45 24.91
N SER A 24 -2.99 26.61 25.60
CA SER A 24 -2.35 26.96 26.86
C SER A 24 -0.84 27.02 26.67
N THR A 25 -0.34 28.25 26.64
CA THR A 25 1.04 28.58 26.94
C THR A 25 1.38 28.03 28.33
N GLY A 26 2.18 26.96 28.39
CA GLY A 26 2.89 26.49 29.58
C GLY A 26 2.08 26.36 30.87
N GLN A 27 1.31 25.26 31.03
CA GLN A 27 0.75 24.87 32.33
C GLN A 27 0.56 23.34 32.44
N GLY A 28 1.44 22.71 33.23
CA GLY A 28 1.22 21.55 34.11
C GLY A 28 0.83 20.21 33.50
N ALA A 29 1.59 19.15 33.82
CA ALA A 29 1.21 17.74 33.64
C ALA A 29 -0.22 17.42 34.18
N THR A 30 -0.74 18.22 35.11
CA THR A 30 -2.11 18.14 35.63
C THR A 30 -3.19 18.44 34.57
N ALA A 31 -2.96 19.38 33.65
CA ALA A 31 -3.93 19.73 32.61
C ALA A 31 -4.02 18.65 31.53
N ASP A 32 -2.91 17.96 31.27
CA ASP A 32 -2.82 16.83 30.34
C ASP A 32 -3.59 15.59 30.90
N LEU A 33 -3.49 15.35 32.21
CA LEU A 33 -4.22 14.27 32.87
C LEU A 33 -5.74 14.49 32.91
N ASP A 34 -6.19 15.73 33.11
CA ASP A 34 -7.61 16.05 33.06
C ASP A 34 -8.19 15.90 31.64
N ALA A 35 -7.40 16.21 30.61
CA ALA A 35 -7.77 15.96 29.22
C ALA A 35 -7.89 14.45 28.92
N ILE A 36 -6.90 13.65 29.32
CA ILE A 36 -6.94 12.17 29.16
C ILE A 36 -8.16 11.56 29.89
N ARG A 37 -8.50 12.03 31.10
CA ARG A 37 -9.72 11.58 31.81
C ARG A 37 -11.00 11.89 31.04
N SER A 38 -11.08 13.09 30.44
CA SER A 38 -12.21 13.48 29.60
C SER A 38 -12.30 12.59 28.34
N ASP A 39 -11.16 12.28 27.72
CA ASP A 39 -11.10 11.42 26.53
C ASP A 39 -11.52 9.97 26.85
N ILE A 40 -11.12 9.42 28.01
CA ILE A 40 -11.58 8.11 28.49
C ILE A 40 -13.10 8.09 28.66
N ALA A 41 -13.69 9.11 29.31
CA ALA A 41 -15.13 9.18 29.52
C ALA A 41 -15.93 9.26 28.20
N ALA A 42 -15.38 9.93 27.18
CA ALA A 42 -15.99 9.97 25.85
C ALA A 42 -15.94 8.59 25.15
N ILE A 43 -14.83 7.87 25.25
CA ILE A 43 -14.67 6.52 24.68
C ILE A 43 -15.59 5.52 25.38
N GLU A 44 -15.78 5.61 26.71
CA GLU A 44 -16.73 4.76 27.44
C GLU A 44 -18.17 4.91 26.94
N LEU A 45 -18.59 6.13 26.63
CA LEU A 45 -19.90 6.38 26.07
C LEU A 45 -20.06 5.74 24.68
N GLU A 46 -19.03 5.84 23.83
CA GLU A 46 -19.04 5.23 22.50
C GLU A 46 -19.02 3.69 22.54
N ILE A 47 -18.26 3.10 23.46
CA ILE A 47 -18.28 1.66 23.72
C ILE A 47 -19.70 1.20 24.04
N SER A 48 -20.40 1.92 24.94
CA SER A 48 -21.76 1.57 25.32
C SER A 48 -22.76 1.65 24.15
N GLU A 49 -22.59 2.60 23.23
CA GLU A 49 -23.42 2.72 22.02
C GLU A 49 -23.14 1.56 21.04
N VAL A 50 -21.86 1.21 20.86
CA VAL A 50 -21.43 0.10 19.98
C VAL A 50 -21.90 -1.25 20.51
N GLU A 51 -21.83 -1.50 21.82
CA GLU A 51 -22.32 -2.75 22.43
C GLU A 51 -23.83 -2.94 22.22
N VAL A 52 -24.62 -1.88 22.39
CA VAL A 52 -26.06 -1.90 22.10
C VAL A 52 -26.32 -2.18 20.63
N SER A 53 -25.55 -1.57 19.73
CA SER A 53 -25.69 -1.74 18.28
C SER A 53 -25.27 -3.15 17.83
N ASN A 54 -24.19 -3.70 18.38
CA ASN A 54 -23.69 -5.05 18.08
C ASN A 54 -24.68 -6.13 18.52
N GLY A 55 -25.37 -5.94 19.65
CA GLY A 55 -26.45 -6.82 20.10
C GLY A 55 -27.64 -6.89 19.12
N ASN A 56 -27.79 -5.89 18.24
CA ASN A 56 -28.84 -5.86 17.22
C ASN A 56 -28.40 -6.48 15.87
N TYR A 57 -27.11 -6.73 15.67
CA TYR A 57 -26.59 -7.36 14.45
C TYR A 57 -26.70 -8.89 14.55
N GLN A 58 -27.55 -9.50 13.72
CA GLN A 58 -27.76 -10.95 13.69
C GLN A 58 -26.62 -11.68 12.95
N GLY A 59 -25.41 -11.68 13.51
CA GLY A 59 -24.24 -12.39 12.95
C GLY A 59 -23.82 -11.93 11.54
N GLY A 60 -22.75 -12.53 11.00
CA GLY A 60 -22.22 -12.21 9.67
C GLY A 60 -21.21 -11.05 9.63
N ALA A 61 -20.88 -10.57 8.43
CA ALA A 61 -19.79 -9.60 8.21
C ALA A 61 -19.96 -8.27 8.96
N LEU A 62 -21.19 -7.80 9.13
CA LEU A 62 -21.48 -6.58 9.89
C LEU A 62 -21.18 -6.74 11.38
N ALA A 63 -21.54 -7.88 11.98
CA ALA A 63 -21.21 -8.18 13.37
C ALA A 63 -19.69 -8.33 13.57
N LEU A 64 -18.96 -8.83 12.57
CA LEU A 64 -17.50 -8.92 12.62
C LEU A 64 -16.84 -7.52 12.62
N ILE A 65 -17.29 -6.62 11.73
CA ILE A 65 -16.75 -5.25 11.67
C ILE A 65 -17.10 -4.47 12.94
N ALA A 66 -18.34 -4.59 13.44
CA ALA A 66 -18.75 -3.96 14.69
C ALA A 66 -17.95 -4.49 15.91
N SER A 67 -17.65 -5.79 15.94
CA SER A 67 -16.81 -6.39 16.98
C SER A 67 -15.37 -5.88 16.91
N LEU A 68 -14.81 -5.73 15.71
CA LEU A 68 -13.47 -5.15 15.52
C LEU A 68 -13.40 -3.68 15.98
N ASN A 69 -14.45 -2.91 15.70
CA ASN A 69 -14.58 -1.53 16.18
C ASN A 69 -14.61 -1.49 17.71
N LEU A 70 -15.41 -2.35 18.34
CA LEU A 70 -15.49 -2.48 19.80
C LEU A 70 -14.13 -2.83 20.43
N GLU A 71 -13.40 -3.81 19.86
CA GLU A 71 -12.07 -4.18 20.33
C GLU A 71 -11.07 -3.02 20.23
N THR A 72 -11.16 -2.23 19.16
CA THR A 72 -10.32 -1.04 18.96
C THR A 72 -10.57 0.03 20.03
N LEU A 73 -11.84 0.28 20.36
CA LEU A 73 -12.22 1.24 21.42
C LEU A 73 -11.79 0.75 22.80
N LEU A 74 -11.98 -0.54 23.11
CA LEU A 74 -11.53 -1.15 24.36
C LEU A 74 -10.01 -1.09 24.53
N LEU A 75 -9.27 -1.39 23.47
CA LEU A 75 -7.82 -1.26 23.48
C LEU A 75 -7.41 0.19 23.74
N THR A 76 -8.03 1.14 23.03
CA THR A 76 -7.73 2.56 23.17
C THR A 76 -7.93 3.02 24.61
N LYS A 77 -9.09 2.69 25.20
CA LYS A 77 -9.40 2.96 26.62
C LYS A 77 -8.32 2.39 27.55
N SER A 78 -7.97 1.11 27.40
CA SER A 78 -7.04 0.43 28.30
C SER A 78 -5.64 1.08 28.33
N VAL A 79 -5.19 1.57 27.18
CA VAL A 79 -3.89 2.26 27.04
C VAL A 79 -3.93 3.65 27.67
N LEU A 80 -5.03 4.40 27.49
CA LEU A 80 -5.22 5.70 28.14
C LEU A 80 -5.30 5.56 29.67
N GLU A 81 -6.01 4.54 30.18
CA GLU A 81 -6.08 4.24 31.62
C GLU A 81 -4.71 3.87 32.20
N ALA A 82 -3.93 3.04 31.47
CA ALA A 82 -2.58 2.70 31.88
C ALA A 82 -1.65 3.92 31.93
N ARG A 83 -1.79 4.84 30.97
CA ARG A 83 -1.05 6.11 30.94
C ARG A 83 -1.43 7.02 32.11
N LEU A 84 -2.73 7.17 32.39
CA LEU A 84 -3.23 7.94 33.52
C LEU A 84 -2.69 7.39 34.85
N ALA A 85 -2.76 6.07 35.04
CA ALA A 85 -2.27 5.41 36.26
C ALA A 85 -0.75 5.54 36.44
N ALA A 86 0.02 5.48 35.34
CA ALA A 86 1.47 5.67 35.37
C ALA A 86 1.85 7.07 35.87
N GLU A 87 1.21 8.11 35.34
CA GLU A 87 1.48 9.50 35.70
C GLU A 87 0.97 9.86 37.11
N GLU A 88 -0.16 9.29 37.54
CA GLU A 88 -0.71 9.47 38.90
C GLU A 88 0.12 8.79 40.01
N SER A 89 0.77 7.66 39.69
CA SER A 89 1.55 6.88 40.66
C SER A 89 2.89 7.51 41.04
N GLY A 90 3.39 8.46 40.24
CA GLY A 90 4.70 9.13 40.44
C GLY A 90 5.89 8.18 40.53
N ALA A 91 5.73 6.90 40.18
CA ALA A 91 6.78 5.89 40.25
C ALA A 91 7.60 5.90 38.95
N PRO A 92 8.95 5.83 39.01
CA PRO A 92 9.77 5.72 37.82
C PRO A 92 9.60 4.32 37.25
N ILE A 93 8.59 4.12 36.40
CA ILE A 93 8.50 2.92 35.59
C ILE A 93 9.37 3.18 34.36
N GLU A 94 10.54 2.54 34.32
CA GLU A 94 11.37 2.49 33.12
C GLU A 94 10.66 1.64 32.05
N ILE A 95 9.73 2.29 31.36
CA ILE A 95 9.12 1.75 30.15
C ILE A 95 10.05 2.15 29.01
N VAL A 96 10.88 1.22 28.55
CA VAL A 96 11.57 1.35 27.25
C VAL A 96 10.55 1.05 26.15
N VAL A 97 9.67 2.02 25.92
CA VAL A 97 8.93 2.17 24.67
C VAL A 97 9.60 3.33 23.95
N PRO A 98 9.90 3.26 22.64
CA PRO A 98 10.43 4.40 21.92
C PRO A 98 9.46 5.57 22.11
N ALA A 99 9.88 6.55 22.91
CA ALA A 99 9.08 7.72 23.19
C ALA A 99 8.90 8.49 21.88
N VAL A 100 7.73 8.36 21.27
CA VAL A 100 7.34 9.27 20.19
C VAL A 100 7.15 10.62 20.86
N GLN A 101 8.06 11.55 20.56
CA GLN A 101 7.97 12.91 21.09
C GLN A 101 6.65 13.53 20.59
N PRO A 102 5.82 14.12 21.47
CA PRO A 102 4.57 14.75 21.04
C PRO A 102 4.81 15.78 19.93
N ASP A 103 4.00 15.70 18.87
CA ASP A 103 4.00 16.61 17.73
C ASP A 103 2.63 17.32 17.65
N PRO A 104 2.53 18.54 18.22
CA PRO A 104 1.28 19.29 18.24
C PRO A 104 0.85 19.81 16.86
N ALA A 105 1.78 19.95 15.90
CA ALA A 105 1.45 20.37 14.54
C ALA A 105 0.76 19.23 13.78
N LEU A 106 1.30 18.02 13.91
CA LEU A 106 0.69 16.79 13.39
C LEU A 106 -0.65 16.47 14.09
N ALA A 107 -0.75 16.67 15.40
CA ALA A 107 -2.01 16.51 16.12
C ALA A 107 -3.09 17.47 15.59
N GLY A 108 -2.72 18.71 15.24
CA GLY A 108 -3.61 19.68 14.62
C GLY A 108 -4.12 19.26 13.24
N SER A 109 -3.27 18.65 12.40
CA SER A 109 -3.71 18.14 11.08
C SER A 109 -4.62 16.92 11.21
N ILE A 110 -4.27 15.97 12.09
CA ILE A 110 -5.10 14.78 12.32
C ILE A 110 -6.48 15.17 12.89
N LEU A 111 -6.57 16.25 13.68
CA LEU A 111 -7.86 16.75 14.17
C LEU A 111 -8.78 17.20 13.03
N ALA A 112 -8.24 17.81 11.98
CA ALA A 112 -9.03 18.16 10.78
C ALA A 112 -9.49 16.90 10.01
N ASP A 113 -8.66 15.86 9.98
CA ASP A 113 -9.01 14.56 9.39
C ASP A 113 -10.08 13.84 10.22
N ILE A 114 -10.01 13.90 11.55
CA ILE A 114 -11.05 13.41 12.48
C ILE A 114 -12.38 14.12 12.23
N GLN A 115 -12.38 15.44 12.07
CA GLN A 115 -13.61 16.20 11.78
C GLN A 115 -14.21 15.79 10.44
N THR A 116 -13.37 15.59 9.42
CA THR A 116 -13.79 15.13 8.10
C THR A 116 -14.38 13.72 8.19
N GLN A 117 -13.69 12.81 8.88
CA GLN A 117 -14.12 11.44 9.05
C GLN A 117 -15.40 11.32 9.88
N GLN A 118 -15.58 12.19 10.87
CA GLN A 118 -16.86 12.31 11.60
C GLN A 118 -18.00 12.68 10.65
N GLY A 119 -17.79 13.62 9.74
CA GLY A 119 -18.78 13.96 8.71
C GLY A 119 -19.14 12.76 7.80
N ASN A 120 -18.16 11.91 7.48
CA ASN A 120 -18.39 10.68 6.71
C ASN A 120 -19.21 9.65 7.50
N VAL A 121 -18.92 9.47 8.78
CA VAL A 121 -19.70 8.62 9.69
C VAL A 121 -21.15 9.11 9.77
N ASP A 122 -21.37 10.42 9.93
CA ASP A 122 -22.70 11.01 10.01
C ASP A 122 -23.48 10.84 8.70
N ALA A 123 -22.81 10.99 7.55
CA ALA A 123 -23.41 10.77 6.23
C ALA A 123 -23.77 9.30 6.01
N ALA A 124 -22.89 8.37 6.37
CA ALA A 124 -23.14 6.93 6.26
C ALA A 124 -24.27 6.47 7.20
N LYS A 125 -24.38 7.07 8.39
CA LYS A 125 -25.51 6.85 9.32
C LYS A 125 -26.82 7.30 8.70
N ALA A 126 -26.87 8.52 8.17
CA ALA A 126 -28.06 9.04 7.51
C ALA A 126 -28.47 8.18 6.29
N GLU A 127 -27.52 7.64 5.53
CA GLU A 127 -27.79 6.70 4.44
C GLU A 127 -28.42 5.39 4.95
N ALA A 128 -27.91 4.85 6.06
CA ALA A 128 -28.44 3.64 6.69
C ALA A 128 -29.85 3.86 7.28
N ASP A 129 -30.10 5.00 7.90
CA ASP A 129 -31.41 5.35 8.50
C ASP A 129 -32.50 5.56 7.43
N ASN A 130 -32.11 6.03 6.25
CA ASN A 130 -33.02 6.31 5.13
C ASN A 130 -33.17 5.14 4.13
N SER A 131 -32.48 4.02 4.35
CA SER A 131 -32.50 2.85 3.48
C SER A 131 -33.28 1.68 4.09
N GLY A 132 -33.82 0.79 3.24
CA GLY A 132 -34.50 -0.43 3.68
C GLY A 132 -33.93 -1.69 3.03
N GLY A 133 -34.09 -2.84 3.69
CA GLY A 133 -33.71 -4.14 3.14
C GLY A 133 -32.21 -4.29 2.88
N LEU A 134 -31.82 -4.82 1.72
CA LEU A 134 -30.41 -5.08 1.40
C LEU A 134 -29.57 -3.80 1.26
N MET A 135 -30.16 -2.69 0.82
CA MET A 135 -29.48 -1.39 0.76
C MET A 135 -29.14 -0.87 2.15
N GLN A 136 -30.02 -1.10 3.12
CA GLN A 136 -29.76 -0.77 4.52
C GLN A 136 -28.58 -1.59 5.07
N ALA A 137 -28.47 -2.88 4.72
CA ALA A 137 -27.36 -3.71 5.16
C ALA A 137 -26.00 -3.24 4.60
N LEU A 138 -25.97 -2.82 3.33
CA LEU A 138 -24.77 -2.24 2.72
C LEU A 138 -24.40 -0.88 3.34
N ALA A 139 -25.38 -0.01 3.56
CA ALA A 139 -25.17 1.28 4.21
C ALA A 139 -24.69 1.14 5.67
N LEU A 140 -25.22 0.16 6.41
CA LEU A 140 -24.73 -0.18 7.76
C LEU A 140 -23.29 -0.72 7.74
N THR A 141 -22.93 -1.51 6.73
CA THR A 141 -21.56 -2.01 6.56
C THR A 141 -20.59 -0.85 6.31
N ARG A 142 -20.98 0.11 5.47
CA ARG A 142 -20.23 1.34 5.27
C ARG A 142 -20.10 2.12 6.56
N TYR A 143 -21.22 2.36 7.27
CA TYR A 143 -21.22 3.09 8.54
C TYR A 143 -20.23 2.51 9.57
N GLU A 144 -20.22 1.19 9.77
CA GLU A 144 -19.26 0.56 10.70
C GLU A 144 -17.81 0.65 10.22
N THR A 145 -17.57 0.61 8.91
CA THR A 145 -16.23 0.79 8.33
C THR A 145 -15.72 2.23 8.53
N GLU A 146 -16.58 3.23 8.38
CA GLU A 146 -16.25 4.63 8.61
C GLU A 146 -15.95 4.89 10.10
N LYS A 147 -16.68 4.24 11.02
CA LYS A 147 -16.41 4.30 12.48
C LYS A 147 -15.08 3.67 12.86
N LEU A 148 -14.75 2.52 12.29
CA LEU A 148 -13.44 1.89 12.51
C LEU A 148 -12.29 2.81 12.06
N SER A 149 -12.43 3.43 10.89
CA SER A 149 -11.46 4.39 10.36
C SER A 149 -11.32 5.62 11.26
N LEU A 150 -12.43 6.11 11.82
CA LEU A 150 -12.43 7.19 12.81
C LEU A 150 -11.67 6.80 14.09
N ALA A 151 -11.88 5.58 14.59
CA ALA A 151 -11.17 5.08 15.77
C ALA A 151 -9.65 5.01 15.54
N GLN A 152 -9.22 4.59 14.34
CA GLN A 152 -7.80 4.56 13.96
C GLN A 152 -7.19 5.97 13.88
N LEU A 153 -7.91 6.95 13.30
CA LEU A 153 -7.46 8.35 13.28
C LEU A 153 -7.33 8.93 14.69
N ARG A 154 -8.24 8.56 15.61
CA ARG A 154 -8.14 8.98 17.01
C ARG A 154 -6.92 8.37 17.71
N GLN A 155 -6.60 7.11 17.46
CA GLN A 155 -5.34 6.51 17.97
C GLN A 155 -4.11 7.23 17.44
N ALA A 156 -4.08 7.59 16.15
CA ALA A 156 -3.01 8.38 15.56
C ALA A 156 -2.91 9.78 16.21
N TRP A 157 -4.04 10.40 16.50
CA TRP A 157 -4.10 11.68 17.21
C TRP A 157 -3.57 11.57 18.63
N PHE A 158 -3.97 10.56 19.41
CA PHE A 158 -3.45 10.34 20.77
C PHE A 158 -1.94 10.08 20.78
N ARG A 159 -1.41 9.41 19.75
CA ARG A 159 0.02 9.24 19.56
C ARG A 159 0.72 10.58 19.30
N ALA A 160 0.19 11.41 18.41
CA ALA A 160 0.77 12.71 18.07
C ALA A 160 0.65 13.71 19.23
N GLN A 161 -0.49 13.73 19.92
CA GLN A 161 -0.80 14.69 20.98
C GLN A 161 -0.11 14.34 22.31
N TYR A 162 -0.13 13.06 22.70
CA TYR A 162 0.30 12.62 24.03
C TYR A 162 1.48 11.63 24.00
N GLY A 163 2.00 11.26 22.82
CA GLY A 163 3.11 10.30 22.69
C GLY A 163 2.70 8.85 22.99
N ILE A 164 1.41 8.53 22.96
CA ILE A 164 0.87 7.22 23.35
C ILE A 164 1.00 6.19 22.23
N ALA A 165 1.62 5.05 22.51
CA ALA A 165 1.74 3.93 21.57
C ALA A 165 0.63 2.90 21.80
N PHE A 166 -0.09 2.54 20.74
CA PHE A 166 -1.08 1.45 20.75
C PHE A 166 -0.48 0.20 20.07
N PRO A 167 -0.69 -1.02 20.59
CA PRO A 167 -0.31 -2.23 19.89
C PRO A 167 -1.13 -2.37 18.60
N THR A 168 -0.47 -2.64 17.48
CA THR A 168 -1.12 -2.76 16.17
C THR A 168 -1.95 -4.04 16.10
N SER A 169 -3.27 -3.91 15.96
CA SER A 169 -4.16 -5.03 15.65
C SER A 169 -4.28 -5.19 14.13
N GLY A 170 -3.49 -6.09 13.52
CA GLY A 170 -3.72 -6.60 12.15
C GLY A 170 -2.51 -6.70 11.22
N ALA A 171 -1.67 -7.74 11.40
CA ALA A 171 -0.79 -8.40 10.41
C ALA A 171 -0.09 -9.61 11.11
N PRO A 172 0.26 -10.71 10.40
CA PRO A 172 0.62 -12.00 11.01
C PRO A 172 1.76 -11.90 12.03
N GLN A 173 1.54 -12.51 13.20
CA GLN A 173 2.55 -12.63 14.25
C GLN A 173 3.74 -13.45 13.75
N ALA A 174 4.90 -12.79 13.63
CA ALA A 174 6.17 -13.48 13.73
C ALA A 174 6.31 -14.08 15.15
N PRO A 175 6.93 -15.27 15.29
CA PRO A 175 6.88 -16.06 16.50
C PRO A 175 7.56 -15.37 17.69
N THR A 176 6.93 -15.50 18.85
CA THR A 176 7.41 -15.01 20.15
C THR A 176 8.82 -15.55 20.47
N PRO A 177 9.76 -14.73 20.99
CA PRO A 177 11.05 -15.20 21.43
C PRO A 177 10.90 -16.07 22.68
N ILE A 178 11.35 -17.32 22.61
CA ILE A 178 11.50 -18.17 23.79
C ILE A 178 12.68 -17.65 24.61
N ALA A 179 12.42 -17.56 25.91
CA ALA A 179 13.31 -17.17 26.99
C ALA A 179 14.77 -17.62 26.84
N GLN A 180 15.64 -16.67 27.18
CA GLN A 180 17.05 -16.84 27.47
C GLN A 180 17.29 -18.04 28.40
N THR A 181 18.23 -18.89 28.03
CA THR A 181 19.07 -19.57 29.00
C THR A 181 20.52 -19.19 28.72
N GLU A 182 21.10 -18.48 29.67
CA GLU A 182 22.54 -18.27 29.83
C GLU A 182 23.34 -19.56 29.61
N LYS A 183 24.42 -19.45 28.83
CA LYS A 183 25.75 -19.89 29.27
C LYS A 183 26.85 -19.21 28.44
N THR A 184 27.44 -18.22 29.09
CA THR A 184 28.82 -17.73 29.01
C THR A 184 29.81 -18.63 28.29
N SER A 185 30.47 -18.10 27.25
CA SER A 185 31.93 -17.90 27.23
C SER A 185 32.38 -17.09 26.00
N LEU A 186 33.26 -16.13 26.26
CA LEU A 186 34.11 -15.34 25.36
C LEU A 186 35.57 -15.70 25.74
N PRO A 187 36.63 -15.28 25.01
CA PRO A 187 36.68 -14.50 23.76
C PRO A 187 37.76 -15.00 22.75
N ASP A 188 37.82 -14.29 21.62
CA ASP A 188 39.03 -13.86 20.88
C ASP A 188 38.98 -14.20 19.38
N GLU A 189 38.70 -13.19 18.54
CA GLU A 189 39.68 -12.65 17.60
C GLU A 189 39.12 -11.40 16.90
N VAL A 190 39.88 -10.31 17.00
CA VAL A 190 39.64 -9.05 16.30
C VAL A 190 40.08 -9.24 14.84
N GLY A 191 39.14 -9.65 14.00
CA GLY A 191 39.28 -9.56 12.54
C GLY A 191 38.59 -8.29 12.05
N LEU A 192 39.34 -7.42 11.36
CA LEU A 192 38.77 -6.33 10.55
C LEU A 192 37.82 -6.96 9.50
N GLY A 193 36.53 -7.00 9.86
CA GLY A 193 35.51 -7.68 9.08
C GLY A 193 35.29 -6.98 7.74
N VAL A 194 35.65 -7.67 6.67
CA VAL A 194 34.95 -7.50 5.39
C VAL A 194 33.49 -7.80 5.71
N LYS A 195 32.61 -6.79 5.67
CA LYS A 195 31.17 -7.03 5.75
C LYS A 195 30.80 -7.93 4.57
N THR A 196 30.61 -9.22 4.85
CA THR A 196 30.04 -10.15 3.87
C THR A 196 28.60 -9.75 3.65
N LYS A 197 28.24 -9.43 2.40
CA LYS A 197 26.86 -9.10 2.04
C LYS A 197 25.92 -10.27 2.38
N PRO A 198 24.64 -10.01 2.68
CA PRO A 198 23.66 -11.06 2.86
C PRO A 198 23.58 -11.98 1.64
N ASP A 199 23.26 -13.26 1.83
CA ASP A 199 23.20 -14.25 0.74
C ASP A 199 22.10 -13.95 -0.30
N TRP A 200 21.10 -13.14 0.08
CA TRP A 200 20.00 -12.68 -0.78
C TRP A 200 20.30 -11.35 -1.49
N ALA A 201 21.46 -10.74 -1.24
CA ALA A 201 21.88 -9.54 -1.95
C ALA A 201 22.19 -9.85 -3.41
N ASP A 202 21.83 -8.95 -4.32
CA ASP A 202 22.15 -9.13 -5.74
C ASP A 202 23.66 -9.01 -5.97
N PRO A 203 24.33 -10.09 -6.46
CA PRO A 203 25.76 -10.06 -6.74
C PRO A 203 26.11 -9.16 -7.95
N GLY A 204 25.13 -8.86 -8.82
CA GLY A 204 25.30 -7.95 -9.96
C GLY A 204 25.43 -6.48 -9.57
N HIS A 205 24.94 -6.12 -8.36
CA HIS A 205 24.92 -4.76 -7.84
C HIS A 205 25.63 -4.64 -6.48
N PRO A 206 26.95 -4.92 -6.41
CA PRO A 206 27.71 -4.89 -5.17
C PRO A 206 27.85 -3.48 -4.55
N GLU A 207 27.52 -2.43 -5.28
CA GLU A 207 27.52 -1.04 -4.82
C GLU A 207 26.32 -0.66 -3.93
N ILE A 208 25.22 -1.44 -3.97
CA ILE A 208 24.01 -1.16 -3.20
C ILE A 208 24.17 -1.59 -1.74
N ASP A 209 23.69 -0.73 -0.82
CA ASP A 209 23.62 -1.03 0.61
C ASP A 209 22.40 -1.90 0.93
N TYR A 210 22.61 -3.21 0.96
CA TYR A 210 21.59 -4.19 1.30
C TYR A 210 21.33 -4.31 2.81
N ASP A 211 22.07 -3.61 3.67
CA ASP A 211 21.80 -3.63 5.13
C ASP A 211 20.56 -2.79 5.51
N MET A 212 19.97 -2.04 4.55
CA MET A 212 18.76 -1.24 4.79
C MET A 212 17.57 -2.10 5.22
N GLU A 213 16.74 -1.56 6.11
CA GLU A 213 15.61 -2.28 6.69
C GLU A 213 14.60 -2.74 5.63
N VAL A 214 14.36 -1.92 4.60
CA VAL A 214 13.47 -2.28 3.49
C VAL A 214 13.92 -3.54 2.76
N PHE A 215 15.22 -3.73 2.53
CA PHE A 215 15.72 -4.93 1.86
C PHE A 215 15.59 -6.17 2.75
N LYS A 216 15.79 -6.03 4.07
CA LYS A 216 15.55 -7.13 5.03
C LYS A 216 14.08 -7.54 5.04
N GLN A 217 13.16 -6.57 4.99
CA GLN A 217 11.72 -6.84 4.92
C GLN A 217 11.33 -7.55 3.62
N LEU A 218 11.85 -7.09 2.48
CA LEU A 218 11.65 -7.76 1.20
C LEU A 218 12.20 -9.20 1.23
N ALA A 219 13.43 -9.39 1.69
CA ALA A 219 14.08 -10.70 1.78
C ALA A 219 13.40 -11.66 2.80
N ALA A 220 12.75 -11.11 3.82
CA ALA A 220 11.95 -11.90 4.77
C ALA A 220 10.59 -12.31 4.19
N GLY A 221 10.11 -11.59 3.16
CA GLY A 221 8.97 -11.99 2.33
C GLY A 221 9.40 -12.85 1.15
N ASP A 222 8.46 -13.09 0.23
CA ASP A 222 8.69 -13.90 -0.97
C ASP A 222 9.27 -13.08 -2.15
N PHE A 223 10.10 -12.08 -1.85
CA PHE A 223 10.72 -11.22 -2.87
C PHE A 223 12.12 -11.69 -3.23
N THR A 224 12.38 -11.78 -4.54
CA THR A 224 13.73 -11.83 -5.10
C THR A 224 14.27 -10.42 -5.25
N ILE A 225 15.45 -10.14 -4.70
CA ILE A 225 16.07 -8.82 -4.79
C ILE A 225 16.95 -8.74 -6.03
N VAL A 226 16.76 -7.70 -6.84
CA VAL A 226 17.52 -7.41 -8.05
C VAL A 226 17.82 -5.91 -8.09
N GLY A 227 19.07 -5.52 -7.90
CA GLY A 227 19.44 -4.11 -7.76
C GLY A 227 18.64 -3.39 -6.67
N TRP A 228 17.90 -2.33 -7.05
CA TRP A 228 16.98 -1.57 -6.18
C TRP A 228 15.53 -2.09 -6.16
N TRP A 229 15.30 -3.27 -6.74
CA TRP A 229 13.96 -3.83 -6.90
C TRP A 229 13.76 -5.08 -6.06
N GLY A 230 12.57 -5.22 -5.50
CA GLY A 230 12.03 -6.50 -5.05
C GLY A 230 11.05 -7.03 -6.07
N ILE A 231 11.19 -8.30 -6.47
CA ILE A 231 10.29 -9.00 -7.40
C ILE A 231 9.61 -10.15 -6.67
N GLU A 232 8.28 -10.13 -6.63
CA GLU A 232 7.43 -11.21 -6.15
C GLU A 232 6.76 -11.89 -7.34
N HIS A 233 6.79 -13.23 -7.35
CA HIS A 233 6.13 -14.06 -8.35
C HIS A 233 4.92 -14.75 -7.75
N SER A 234 3.79 -14.66 -8.43
CA SER A 234 2.58 -15.38 -8.04
C SER A 234 1.84 -15.91 -9.27
N ARG A 235 0.68 -16.53 -9.07
CA ARG A 235 -0.18 -17.04 -10.15
C ARG A 235 -1.62 -16.66 -9.89
N ALA A 236 -2.36 -16.35 -10.94
CA ALA A 236 -3.78 -16.04 -10.84
C ALA A 236 -4.57 -17.26 -10.34
N ALA A 237 -5.49 -17.04 -9.40
CA ALA A 237 -6.21 -18.14 -8.75
C ALA A 237 -7.19 -18.89 -9.67
N LEU A 238 -7.60 -18.30 -10.80
CA LEU A 238 -8.61 -18.87 -11.69
C LEU A 238 -8.03 -19.73 -12.82
N ASP A 239 -6.91 -19.32 -13.40
CA ASP A 239 -6.34 -19.93 -14.60
C ASP A 239 -4.83 -20.20 -14.48
N ASP A 240 -4.27 -20.02 -13.29
CA ASP A 240 -2.86 -20.15 -13.00
C ASP A 240 -1.98 -19.27 -13.90
N SER A 241 -2.49 -18.19 -14.52
CA SER A 241 -1.65 -17.32 -15.34
C SER A 241 -0.53 -16.68 -14.49
N PRO A 242 0.71 -16.55 -15.01
CA PRO A 242 1.80 -15.93 -14.27
C PRO A 242 1.49 -14.49 -13.87
N GLN A 243 1.82 -14.14 -12.64
CA GLN A 243 1.73 -12.78 -12.12
C GLN A 243 3.09 -12.37 -11.56
N VAL A 244 3.45 -11.11 -11.81
CA VAL A 244 4.70 -10.53 -11.35
C VAL A 244 4.37 -9.20 -10.69
N PHE A 245 4.88 -9.00 -9.48
CA PHE A 245 4.82 -7.72 -8.79
C PHE A 245 6.24 -7.28 -8.48
N ALA A 246 6.63 -6.10 -8.98
CA ALA A 246 7.92 -5.52 -8.68
C ALA A 246 7.77 -4.14 -8.05
N ILE A 247 8.62 -3.85 -7.07
CA ILE A 247 8.65 -2.57 -6.37
C ILE A 247 10.07 -2.02 -6.34
N ASN A 248 10.24 -0.76 -6.74
CA ASN A 248 11.50 -0.04 -6.60
C ASN A 248 11.55 0.64 -5.22
N VAL A 249 12.63 0.39 -4.49
CA VAL A 249 12.82 0.90 -3.12
C VAL A 249 13.97 1.89 -2.97
N SER A 250 14.47 2.45 -4.08
CA SER A 250 15.67 3.30 -4.09
C SER A 250 15.55 4.63 -3.35
N ASP A 251 14.32 5.14 -3.20
CA ASP A 251 14.02 6.38 -2.48
C ASP A 251 13.36 6.14 -1.12
N TYR A 252 13.39 4.89 -0.62
CA TYR A 252 12.88 4.58 0.72
C TYR A 252 13.76 5.24 1.77
N GLY A 253 13.20 6.23 2.48
CA GLY A 253 13.83 6.84 3.65
C GLY A 253 13.97 5.89 4.85
N THR A 254 14.63 6.35 5.91
CA THR A 254 14.81 5.60 7.16
C THR A 254 13.63 5.75 8.15
N GLY A 255 12.55 6.43 7.74
CA GLY A 255 11.33 6.61 8.53
C GLY A 255 10.38 5.40 8.47
N TYR A 256 9.21 5.52 9.09
CA TYR A 256 8.13 4.51 9.04
C TYR A 256 6.94 4.93 8.15
N SER A 257 7.01 6.12 7.54
CA SER A 257 5.96 6.72 6.71
C SER A 257 6.58 7.64 5.65
N ASP A 258 5.85 7.88 4.55
CA ASP A 258 6.29 8.65 3.37
C ASP A 258 7.40 7.94 2.58
N HIS A 259 7.14 6.70 2.19
CA HIS A 259 8.00 5.94 1.27
C HIS A 259 7.38 5.88 -0.13
N PRO A 260 7.48 6.94 -0.94
CA PRO A 260 6.98 6.88 -2.30
C PRO A 260 7.72 5.79 -3.07
N SER A 261 6.98 5.06 -3.90
CA SER A 261 7.52 3.92 -4.63
C SER A 261 6.93 3.83 -6.02
N LEU A 262 7.73 3.28 -6.93
CA LEU A 262 7.24 2.86 -8.24
C LEU A 262 7.03 1.35 -8.21
N LYS A 263 5.81 0.92 -8.52
CA LYS A 263 5.45 -0.49 -8.67
C LYS A 263 5.18 -0.79 -10.13
N VAL A 264 5.73 -1.88 -10.61
CA VAL A 264 5.53 -2.37 -11.99
C VAL A 264 5.07 -3.81 -11.88
N LEU A 265 3.92 -4.12 -12.45
CA LEU A 265 3.32 -5.43 -12.27
C LEU A 265 2.56 -5.91 -13.50
N CYS A 266 2.44 -7.24 -13.57
CA CYS A 266 1.50 -7.93 -14.43
C CYS A 266 0.47 -8.64 -13.56
N HIS A 267 -0.81 -8.32 -13.77
CA HIS A 267 -1.91 -8.96 -13.04
C HIS A 267 -3.05 -9.26 -14.01
N GLU A 268 -3.46 -10.52 -14.09
CA GLU A 268 -4.49 -11.00 -15.03
C GLU A 268 -4.19 -10.62 -16.49
N GLY A 269 -2.91 -10.70 -16.89
CA GLY A 269 -2.45 -10.34 -18.24
C GLY A 269 -2.46 -8.84 -18.54
N GLU A 270 -2.77 -7.99 -17.57
CA GLU A 270 -2.74 -6.54 -17.72
C GLU A 270 -1.50 -5.94 -17.04
N ALA A 271 -0.69 -5.22 -17.82
CA ALA A 271 0.45 -4.48 -17.31
C ALA A 271 -0.01 -3.24 -16.56
N ARG A 272 0.61 -2.94 -15.41
CA ARG A 272 0.31 -1.75 -14.62
C ARG A 272 1.60 -1.13 -14.09
N VAL A 273 1.65 0.20 -14.11
CA VAL A 273 2.71 0.99 -13.48
C VAL A 273 2.04 1.92 -12.50
N ILE A 274 2.43 1.83 -11.22
CA ILE A 274 1.80 2.56 -10.13
C ILE A 274 2.84 3.44 -9.45
N PHE A 275 2.58 4.74 -9.42
CA PHE A 275 3.21 5.65 -8.47
C PHE A 275 2.39 5.57 -7.19
N ASP A 276 2.95 4.95 -6.15
CA ASP A 276 2.42 4.98 -4.80
C ASP A 276 3.10 6.13 -4.03
N ALA A 277 2.33 7.11 -3.60
CA ALA A 277 2.83 8.24 -2.82
C ALA A 277 2.95 7.89 -1.32
N ASP A 278 2.45 6.72 -0.89
CA ASP A 278 2.37 6.25 0.50
C ASP A 278 1.51 7.12 1.44
N SER A 279 1.25 8.37 1.09
CA SER A 279 0.33 9.29 1.76
C SER A 279 -1.02 9.44 1.00
N PHE A 280 -2.07 9.76 1.75
CA PHE A 280 -3.41 9.95 1.19
C PHE A 280 -3.49 11.25 0.37
N ILE A 281 -3.88 11.12 -0.89
CA ILE A 281 -4.08 12.23 -1.81
C ILE A 281 -5.58 12.55 -1.84
N MET A 282 -5.94 13.67 -1.20
CA MET A 282 -7.28 14.22 -1.34
C MET A 282 -7.56 14.51 -2.82
N GLY A 283 -8.58 13.86 -3.36
CA GLY A 283 -8.94 14.01 -4.76
C GLY A 283 -9.98 15.08 -5.01
N ASP A 284 -9.88 15.74 -6.15
CA ASP A 284 -11.01 16.32 -6.84
C ASP A 284 -11.90 15.18 -7.34
N PHE A 285 -13.08 15.04 -6.73
CA PHE A 285 -14.06 14.02 -7.12
C PHE A 285 -14.59 14.19 -8.55
N GLN A 286 -14.28 15.32 -9.21
CA GLN A 286 -14.63 15.57 -10.61
C GLN A 286 -13.58 15.01 -11.59
N SER A 287 -12.38 14.65 -11.12
CA SER A 287 -11.28 14.15 -11.96
C SER A 287 -10.87 12.73 -11.56
N ASN A 288 -10.88 11.83 -12.54
CA ASN A 288 -10.35 10.46 -12.38
C ASN A 288 -8.85 10.37 -12.68
N THR A 289 -8.16 11.50 -12.83
CA THR A 289 -6.73 11.54 -13.17
C THR A 289 -5.96 12.56 -12.34
N LEU A 290 -4.72 12.24 -12.02
CA LEU A 290 -3.78 13.13 -11.34
C LEU A 290 -2.67 13.57 -12.31
N PRO A 291 -2.24 14.85 -12.26
CA PRO A 291 -1.05 15.32 -12.97
C PRO A 291 0.20 14.63 -12.43
N VAL A 292 1.00 14.06 -13.32
CA VAL A 292 2.30 13.47 -13.02
C VAL A 292 3.31 14.08 -13.97
N THR A 293 4.39 14.66 -13.46
CA THR A 293 5.52 15.13 -14.26
C THR A 293 6.60 14.08 -14.21
N VAL A 294 7.06 13.61 -15.36
CA VAL A 294 8.08 12.56 -15.48
C VAL A 294 9.30 13.10 -16.20
N ARG A 295 10.48 12.86 -15.64
CA ARG A 295 11.77 13.11 -16.28
C ARG A 295 12.56 11.80 -16.30
N ILE A 296 12.89 11.34 -17.50
CA ILE A 296 13.62 10.09 -17.73
C ILE A 296 15.05 10.46 -18.12
N GLY A 297 16.04 9.92 -17.41
CA GLY A 297 17.45 10.23 -17.65
C GLY A 297 17.75 11.74 -17.67
N SER A 298 18.33 12.19 -18.78
CA SER A 298 18.66 13.60 -19.01
C SER A 298 17.59 14.40 -19.75
N ASP A 299 16.47 13.79 -20.12
CA ASP A 299 15.46 14.40 -20.99
C ASP A 299 14.71 15.56 -20.32
N GLU A 300 13.93 16.29 -21.12
CA GLU A 300 13.01 17.29 -20.59
C GLU A 300 11.90 16.65 -19.76
N ALA A 301 11.47 17.35 -18.70
CA ALA A 301 10.39 16.87 -17.87
C ALA A 301 9.06 17.00 -18.62
N MET A 302 8.35 15.87 -18.79
CA MET A 302 7.11 15.79 -19.54
C MET A 302 5.91 15.72 -18.59
N PRO A 303 4.89 16.60 -18.77
CA PRO A 303 3.64 16.49 -18.02
C PRO A 303 2.78 15.36 -18.61
N GLU A 304 2.27 14.51 -17.73
CA GLU A 304 1.37 13.39 -18.03
C GLU A 304 0.14 13.43 -17.12
N ARG A 305 -0.88 12.64 -17.49
CA ARG A 305 -2.08 12.44 -16.67
C ARG A 305 -2.28 10.95 -16.42
N TRP A 306 -2.17 10.56 -15.15
CA TRP A 306 -2.27 9.17 -14.72
C TRP A 306 -3.61 8.94 -14.03
N SER A 307 -4.16 7.73 -14.10
CA SER A 307 -5.44 7.41 -13.48
C SER A 307 -5.29 7.37 -11.97
N LYS A 308 -6.21 8.01 -11.24
CA LYS A 308 -6.21 8.01 -9.78
C LYS A 308 -6.48 6.59 -9.24
N LEU A 309 -5.77 6.19 -8.18
CA LEU A 309 -6.01 4.90 -7.53
C LEU A 309 -7.22 4.96 -6.60
N THR A 310 -7.95 3.85 -6.49
CA THR A 310 -9.07 3.69 -5.54
C THR A 310 -8.64 3.75 -4.09
N SER A 311 -7.37 3.40 -3.79
CA SER A 311 -6.75 3.58 -2.48
C SER A 311 -6.58 5.05 -2.09
N ASN A 312 -6.72 5.98 -3.05
CA ASN A 312 -6.38 7.40 -2.91
C ASN A 312 -4.92 7.64 -2.47
N LYS A 313 -4.01 6.67 -2.67
CA LYS A 313 -2.59 6.80 -2.30
C LYS A 313 -1.66 7.05 -3.49
N GLY A 314 -2.20 7.30 -4.68
CA GLY A 314 -1.34 7.50 -5.85
C GLY A 314 -2.08 7.56 -7.18
N ALA A 315 -1.32 7.33 -8.24
CA ALA A 315 -1.81 7.26 -9.60
C ALA A 315 -1.16 6.11 -10.36
N GLY A 316 -1.79 5.64 -11.44
CA GLY A 316 -1.26 4.56 -12.25
C GLY A 316 -1.58 4.65 -13.74
N LEU A 317 -0.75 3.96 -14.52
CA LEU A 317 -0.98 3.61 -15.91
C LEU A 317 -1.37 2.14 -16.01
N PHE A 318 -2.23 1.81 -16.96
CA PHE A 318 -2.84 0.49 -17.11
C PHE A 318 -2.84 0.07 -18.59
N GLY A 319 -2.67 -1.22 -18.85
CA GLY A 319 -2.68 -1.80 -20.19
C GLY A 319 -1.61 -1.19 -21.10
N ALA A 320 -1.99 -0.81 -22.32
CA ALA A 320 -1.06 -0.27 -23.33
C ALA A 320 -0.25 0.94 -22.83
N LYS A 321 -0.87 1.85 -22.06
CA LYS A 321 -0.15 3.02 -21.51
C LYS A 321 0.95 2.61 -20.54
N ALA A 322 0.72 1.55 -19.76
CA ALA A 322 1.73 1.00 -18.86
C ALA A 322 2.86 0.36 -19.66
N GLN A 323 2.55 -0.42 -20.70
CA GLN A 323 3.54 -1.04 -21.58
C GLN A 323 4.42 0.02 -22.25
N ASP A 324 3.83 1.06 -22.82
CA ASP A 324 4.55 2.16 -23.46
C ASP A 324 5.46 2.90 -22.47
N PHE A 325 4.98 3.11 -21.24
CA PHE A 325 5.79 3.70 -20.19
C PHE A 325 6.97 2.82 -19.80
N ILE A 326 6.75 1.50 -19.61
CA ILE A 326 7.81 0.54 -19.32
C ILE A 326 8.89 0.56 -20.41
N ARG A 327 8.51 0.57 -21.71
CA ARG A 327 9.49 0.66 -22.82
C ARG A 327 10.38 1.90 -22.73
N ARG A 328 9.82 3.04 -22.32
CA ARG A 328 10.57 4.28 -22.13
C ARG A 328 11.55 4.24 -20.96
N LEU A 329 11.38 3.31 -20.01
CA LEU A 329 12.28 3.15 -18.87
C LEU A 329 13.43 2.17 -19.14
N VAL A 330 13.36 1.40 -20.23
CA VAL A 330 14.38 0.39 -20.55
C VAL A 330 15.72 1.07 -20.85
N GLY A 331 16.77 0.65 -20.13
CA GLY A 331 18.14 1.16 -20.30
C GLY A 331 18.42 2.49 -19.60
N GLU A 332 17.46 3.02 -18.84
CA GLU A 332 17.62 4.30 -18.13
C GLU A 332 18.21 4.07 -16.74
N GLU A 333 19.15 4.93 -16.34
CA GLU A 333 19.81 4.80 -15.02
C GLU A 333 19.00 5.47 -13.90
N LYS A 334 18.28 6.54 -14.23
CA LYS A 334 17.56 7.40 -13.28
C LYS A 334 16.27 7.93 -13.84
N VAL A 335 15.25 7.99 -12.99
CA VAL A 335 13.95 8.56 -13.33
C VAL A 335 13.49 9.44 -12.19
N PHE A 336 13.03 10.64 -12.50
CA PHE A 336 12.41 11.53 -11.53
C PHE A 336 10.92 11.69 -11.86
N MET A 337 10.08 11.56 -10.84
CA MET A 337 8.64 11.70 -10.98
C MET A 337 8.11 12.65 -9.91
N ARG A 338 7.13 13.47 -10.28
CA ARG A 338 6.39 14.33 -9.36
C ARG A 338 4.91 14.16 -9.60
N LEU A 339 4.19 13.67 -8.60
CA LEU A 339 2.74 13.68 -8.58
C LEU A 339 2.25 14.95 -7.91
N THR A 340 1.26 15.61 -8.52
CA THR A 340 0.63 16.80 -7.95
C THR A 340 -0.80 16.46 -7.49
N GLY A 341 -1.05 16.56 -6.19
CA GLY A 341 -2.41 16.46 -5.62
C GLY A 341 -3.25 17.70 -5.94
N ASP A 342 -4.56 17.60 -5.75
CA ASP A 342 -5.49 18.64 -6.22
C ASP A 342 -5.42 19.97 -5.46
N ARG A 343 -4.83 19.99 -4.25
CA ARG A 343 -4.54 21.25 -3.53
C ARG A 343 -3.10 21.74 -3.74
N GLY A 344 -2.42 21.21 -4.76
CA GLY A 344 -1.04 21.56 -5.09
C GLY A 344 0.01 20.89 -4.19
N GLN A 345 -0.37 19.87 -3.39
CA GLN A 345 0.62 19.04 -2.70
C GLN A 345 1.48 18.31 -3.73
N LEU A 346 2.78 18.21 -3.45
CA LEU A 346 3.74 17.58 -4.34
C LEU A 346 4.28 16.32 -3.67
N TYR A 347 4.32 15.24 -4.43
CA TYR A 347 4.92 13.97 -4.02
C TYR A 347 6.00 13.66 -5.04
N ASP A 348 7.25 13.70 -4.58
CA ASP A 348 8.43 13.52 -5.42
C ASP A 348 8.97 12.11 -5.24
N LEU A 349 9.50 11.56 -6.32
CA LEU A 349 10.09 10.23 -6.35
C LEU A 349 11.33 10.25 -7.25
N SER A 350 12.49 9.94 -6.67
CA SER A 350 13.77 9.85 -7.37
C SER A 350 14.24 8.40 -7.44
N LEU A 351 14.07 7.78 -8.61
CA LEU A 351 14.35 6.37 -8.80
C LEU A 351 15.77 6.15 -9.33
N LYS A 352 16.49 5.23 -8.67
CA LYS A 352 17.64 4.53 -9.24
C LYS A 352 17.15 3.23 -9.88
N MET A 353 17.59 2.99 -11.10
CA MET A 353 17.04 1.93 -11.95
C MET A 353 17.90 0.67 -11.97
N ASP A 354 18.98 0.59 -11.19
CA ASP A 354 19.81 -0.62 -11.10
C ASP A 354 18.94 -1.86 -10.85
N GLY A 355 19.09 -2.89 -11.69
CA GLY A 355 18.26 -4.11 -11.69
C GLY A 355 16.96 -4.05 -12.52
N SER A 356 16.60 -2.91 -13.11
CA SER A 356 15.29 -2.73 -13.78
C SER A 356 15.14 -3.53 -15.06
N GLU A 357 16.22 -3.82 -15.79
CA GLU A 357 16.14 -4.59 -17.05
C GLU A 357 15.47 -5.95 -16.83
N ARG A 358 15.94 -6.69 -15.81
CA ARG A 358 15.35 -7.98 -15.42
C ARG A 358 13.89 -7.84 -14.97
N VAL A 359 13.58 -6.79 -14.22
CA VAL A 359 12.19 -6.51 -13.78
C VAL A 359 11.27 -6.33 -14.98
N PHE A 360 11.68 -5.52 -15.95
CA PHE A 360 10.87 -5.23 -17.12
C PHE A 360 10.72 -6.44 -18.03
N ASP A 361 11.77 -7.25 -18.19
CA ASP A 361 11.70 -8.52 -18.93
C ASP A 361 10.72 -9.49 -18.29
N GLU A 362 10.76 -9.67 -16.97
CA GLU A 362 9.87 -10.58 -16.25
C GLU A 362 8.41 -10.11 -16.28
N VAL A 363 8.15 -8.81 -16.11
CA VAL A 363 6.80 -8.23 -16.25
C VAL A 363 6.30 -8.35 -17.69
N ALA A 364 7.16 -8.07 -18.68
CA ALA A 364 6.83 -8.18 -20.09
C ALA A 364 6.50 -9.62 -20.49
N GLY A 365 7.27 -10.58 -19.98
CA GLY A 365 7.02 -12.00 -20.19
C GLY A 365 5.69 -12.46 -19.58
N ALA A 366 5.42 -12.08 -18.33
CA ALA A 366 4.16 -12.42 -17.66
C ALA A 366 2.93 -11.82 -18.36
N CYS A 367 3.06 -10.60 -18.89
CA CYS A 367 1.98 -9.91 -19.61
C CYS A 367 2.02 -10.09 -21.13
N GLN A 368 2.92 -10.94 -21.63
CA GLN A 368 3.04 -11.35 -23.03
C GLN A 368 3.11 -10.17 -24.02
N PHE A 369 3.83 -9.10 -23.66
CA PHE A 369 4.12 -7.96 -24.54
C PHE A 369 5.63 -7.82 -24.79
N SER A 370 6.01 -7.15 -25.89
CA SER A 370 7.43 -6.88 -26.18
C SER A 370 7.87 -5.55 -25.58
N LEU A 371 9.08 -5.52 -25.01
CA LEU A 371 9.78 -4.30 -24.62
C LEU A 371 10.32 -3.50 -25.81
N LEU A 372 10.29 -4.09 -27.00
CA LEU A 372 10.68 -3.43 -28.23
C LEU A 372 9.49 -2.67 -28.81
N ASP A 373 9.76 -1.54 -29.45
CA ASP A 373 8.76 -0.78 -30.18
C ASP A 373 8.56 -1.42 -31.56
N LEU A 374 7.76 -2.49 -31.60
CA LEU A 374 7.44 -3.24 -32.80
C LEU A 374 6.19 -2.67 -33.46
N ASP A 375 6.29 -2.34 -34.74
CA ASP A 375 5.16 -1.86 -35.52
C ASP A 375 4.33 -3.03 -36.11
N ARG A 376 3.24 -2.68 -36.81
CA ARG A 376 2.35 -3.68 -37.41
C ARG A 376 3.05 -4.54 -38.46
N GLU A 377 3.98 -3.99 -39.23
CA GLU A 377 4.72 -4.73 -40.25
C GLU A 377 5.75 -5.66 -39.60
N ASP A 378 6.37 -5.26 -38.49
CA ASP A 378 7.23 -6.13 -37.68
C ASP A 378 6.44 -7.36 -37.19
N TYR A 379 5.25 -7.15 -36.62
CA TYR A 379 4.40 -8.26 -36.17
C TYR A 379 4.00 -9.20 -37.33
N LYS A 380 3.70 -8.67 -38.52
CA LYS A 380 3.43 -9.52 -39.71
C LYS A 380 4.65 -10.32 -40.13
N ALA A 381 5.84 -9.72 -40.10
CA ALA A 381 7.08 -10.40 -40.44
C ALA A 381 7.32 -11.56 -39.46
N ILE A 382 7.20 -11.30 -38.16
CA ILE A 382 7.33 -12.32 -37.10
C ILE A 382 6.32 -13.45 -37.29
N GLN A 383 5.03 -13.14 -37.51
CA GLN A 383 3.99 -14.14 -37.77
C GLN A 383 4.30 -14.99 -39.02
N THR A 384 4.81 -14.36 -40.08
CA THR A 384 5.20 -15.05 -41.32
C THR A 384 6.35 -16.03 -41.06
N ILE A 385 7.35 -15.60 -40.29
CA ILE A 385 8.52 -16.44 -39.94
C ILE A 385 8.08 -17.61 -39.05
N LEU A 386 7.24 -17.38 -38.03
CA LEU A 386 6.68 -18.44 -37.18
C LEU A 386 5.95 -19.50 -38.00
N ASN A 387 5.07 -19.07 -38.91
CA ASN A 387 4.34 -19.98 -39.81
C ASN A 387 5.27 -20.77 -40.72
N ALA A 388 6.31 -20.12 -41.28
CA ALA A 388 7.31 -20.78 -42.10
C ALA A 388 8.15 -21.81 -41.31
N ALA A 389 8.37 -21.56 -40.01
CA ALA A 389 9.03 -22.46 -39.09
C ALA A 389 8.11 -23.58 -38.54
N GLY A 390 6.82 -23.59 -38.92
CA GLY A 390 5.86 -24.61 -38.54
C GLY A 390 5.06 -24.32 -37.26
N PHE A 391 5.16 -23.10 -36.72
CA PHE A 391 4.36 -22.63 -35.58
C PHE A 391 3.17 -21.82 -36.10
N ASP A 392 1.94 -22.33 -35.91
CA ASP A 392 0.72 -21.71 -36.44
C ASP A 392 0.36 -20.41 -35.70
N ALA A 393 0.83 -19.29 -36.24
CA ALA A 393 0.53 -17.95 -35.75
C ALA A 393 -0.77 -17.38 -36.33
N GLY A 394 -1.49 -18.14 -37.17
CA GLY A 394 -2.64 -17.69 -37.94
C GLY A 394 -2.25 -16.85 -39.16
N THR A 395 -3.19 -16.04 -39.67
CA THR A 395 -2.92 -15.14 -40.80
C THR A 395 -1.95 -14.03 -40.38
N PRO A 396 -0.84 -13.78 -41.12
CA PRO A 396 0.07 -12.67 -40.83
C PRO A 396 -0.57 -11.30 -41.09
N ASP A 397 -1.34 -10.80 -40.13
CA ASP A 397 -2.12 -9.56 -40.21
C ASP A 397 -1.57 -8.43 -39.31
N GLY A 398 -0.53 -8.72 -38.54
CA GLY A 398 0.14 -7.81 -37.61
C GLY A 398 -0.63 -7.61 -36.30
N GLN A 399 -1.67 -8.38 -36.04
CA GLN A 399 -2.38 -8.39 -34.77
C GLN A 399 -1.81 -9.47 -33.87
N TRP A 400 -1.22 -9.10 -32.74
CA TRP A 400 -0.65 -10.04 -31.79
C TRP A 400 -1.74 -10.69 -30.92
N GLY A 401 -2.43 -11.69 -31.48
CA GLY A 401 -3.52 -12.43 -30.83
C GLY A 401 -3.09 -13.72 -30.14
N PRO A 402 -4.04 -14.50 -29.59
CA PRO A 402 -3.76 -15.78 -28.92
C PRO A 402 -3.01 -16.79 -29.80
N GLY A 403 -3.33 -16.86 -31.10
CA GLY A 403 -2.62 -17.73 -32.05
C GLY A 403 -1.13 -17.38 -32.16
N SER A 404 -0.83 -16.09 -32.34
CA SER A 404 0.56 -15.61 -32.42
C SER A 404 1.32 -15.80 -31.11
N ARG A 405 0.67 -15.57 -29.96
CA ARG A 405 1.26 -15.85 -28.63
C ARG A 405 1.60 -17.33 -28.45
N ASN A 406 0.69 -18.23 -28.80
CA ASN A 406 0.92 -19.67 -28.70
C ASN A 406 2.01 -20.15 -29.66
N ALA A 407 2.03 -19.63 -30.89
CA ALA A 407 3.07 -19.93 -31.87
C ALA A 407 4.45 -19.45 -31.39
N MET A 408 4.52 -18.25 -30.81
CA MET A 408 5.74 -17.70 -30.24
C MET A 408 6.24 -18.52 -29.05
N ALA A 409 5.35 -18.87 -28.11
CA ALA A 409 5.69 -19.72 -26.98
C ALA A 409 6.20 -21.10 -27.44
N GLY A 410 5.57 -21.69 -28.45
CA GLY A 410 6.05 -22.93 -29.06
C GLY A 410 7.42 -22.80 -29.72
N TYR A 411 7.69 -21.69 -30.41
CA TYR A 411 9.01 -21.40 -30.97
C TYR A 411 10.06 -21.29 -29.86
N GLN A 412 9.80 -20.48 -28.83
CA GLN A 412 10.67 -20.32 -27.66
C GLN A 412 11.01 -21.66 -27.00
N ALA A 413 10.01 -22.50 -26.77
CA ALA A 413 10.21 -23.85 -26.24
C ALA A 413 11.16 -24.68 -27.12
N SER A 414 11.03 -24.58 -28.45
CA SER A 414 11.84 -25.35 -29.40
C SER A 414 13.32 -24.96 -29.41
N VAL A 415 13.64 -23.72 -29.03
CA VAL A 415 15.01 -23.19 -28.95
C VAL A 415 15.54 -23.08 -27.52
N GLY A 416 14.77 -23.55 -26.53
CA GLY A 416 15.16 -23.55 -25.11
C GLY A 416 15.09 -22.18 -24.42
N LEU A 417 14.29 -21.25 -24.96
CA LEU A 417 13.99 -19.96 -24.33
C LEU A 417 12.74 -20.05 -23.44
N PRO A 418 12.57 -19.13 -22.47
CA PRO A 418 11.35 -19.05 -21.68
C PRO A 418 10.10 -18.86 -22.56
N GLU A 419 9.04 -19.63 -22.30
CA GLU A 419 7.80 -19.66 -23.08
C GLU A 419 6.88 -18.47 -22.77
N THR A 420 7.37 -17.24 -22.95
CA THR A 420 6.63 -16.02 -22.65
C THR A 420 5.46 -15.79 -23.61
N GLY A 421 5.60 -16.24 -24.87
CA GLY A 421 4.68 -15.90 -25.96
C GLY A 421 4.77 -14.44 -26.42
N ALA A 422 5.69 -13.66 -25.86
CA ALA A 422 6.04 -12.33 -26.30
C ALA A 422 7.18 -12.37 -27.32
N PRO A 423 7.21 -11.48 -28.33
CA PRO A 423 8.37 -11.29 -29.19
C PRO A 423 9.44 -10.49 -28.43
N ASP A 424 10.07 -11.11 -27.44
CA ASP A 424 11.14 -10.52 -26.65
C ASP A 424 12.47 -10.46 -27.42
N ARG A 425 13.42 -9.67 -26.91
CA ARG A 425 14.71 -9.43 -27.56
C ARG A 425 15.47 -10.73 -27.80
N ALA A 426 15.55 -11.61 -26.80
CA ALA A 426 16.28 -12.87 -26.92
C ALA A 426 15.71 -13.73 -28.04
N THR A 427 14.38 -13.81 -28.12
CA THR A 427 13.68 -14.57 -29.15
C THR A 427 13.92 -14.00 -30.55
N LEU A 428 13.83 -12.68 -30.71
CA LEU A 428 14.04 -12.05 -32.02
C LEU A 428 15.51 -12.10 -32.49
N VAL A 429 16.47 -12.10 -31.57
CA VAL A 429 17.89 -12.37 -31.89
C VAL A 429 18.05 -13.82 -32.37
N GLU A 430 17.46 -14.79 -31.66
CA GLU A 430 17.52 -16.21 -32.06
C GLU A 430 16.84 -16.46 -33.42
N MET A 431 15.76 -15.75 -33.72
CA MET A 431 15.11 -15.77 -35.04
C MET A 431 15.93 -15.08 -36.16
N GLY A 432 17.01 -14.37 -35.80
CA GLY A 432 17.82 -13.58 -36.73
C GLY A 432 17.15 -12.30 -37.24
N ILE A 433 16.13 -11.79 -36.53
CA ILE A 433 15.41 -10.56 -36.86
C ILE A 433 16.14 -9.33 -36.31
N LEU A 434 16.67 -9.44 -35.08
CA LEU A 434 17.54 -8.44 -34.47
C LEU A 434 18.99 -8.88 -34.53
N GLN A 435 19.89 -7.92 -34.77
CA GLN A 435 21.35 -8.12 -34.78
C GLN A 435 22.01 -7.45 -33.60
#